data_AF-A2EA34-F1
#
_entry.id   AF-A2EA34-F1
#
_cell.length_a   1.000
_cell.length_b   1.000
_cell.length_c   1.000
_cell.angle_alpha   90.00
_cell.angle_beta   90.00
_cell.angle_gamma   90.00
#
_symmetry.space_group_name_H-M   'P 1'
#
loop_
_entity.id
_entity.type
_entity.pdbx_description
1 polymer ?
#
loop_
_entity_poly.entity_id
_entity_poly.type
_entity_poly.pdbx_seq_one_letter_code
_entity_poly.pdbx_strand_id
1 'polypeptide(L)'
;MKTIGNDGVFGYGGDVRDNGIAGGGGCGYFGGGSGDDGYDVVTAGAGGSSFVSGYQSFKAIDPSSISEKNYKMLNNSFHPSGYYFTNIVVADYSVSFPSPSQSTENGHIGNGVIAITFLNPNYATCEIAVPIPITYILLGFAISV
;
A
#
# COMPACT_ATOMS: atom_id res chain seq x y z
N MET A 1 22.36 16.17 -9.70
CA MET A 1 21.59 16.36 -10.94
C MET A 1 20.18 16.69 -10.52
N LYS A 2 19.63 17.82 -10.98
CA LYS A 2 18.26 18.24 -10.67
C LYS A 2 17.42 17.82 -11.86
N THR A 3 16.64 16.77 -11.71
CA THR A 3 15.74 16.27 -12.76
C THR A 3 14.59 17.27 -12.93
N ILE A 4 14.22 17.63 -14.17
CA ILE A 4 13.06 18.49 -14.42
C ILE A 4 11.75 17.70 -14.53
N GLY A 5 11.81 16.37 -14.58
CA GLY A 5 10.67 15.45 -14.58
C GLY A 5 9.67 15.72 -13.44
N ASN A 6 8.40 15.36 -13.64
CA ASN A 6 7.39 15.52 -12.59
C ASN A 6 7.63 14.52 -11.45
N ASP A 7 7.39 14.99 -10.23
CA ASP A 7 7.38 14.14 -9.05
C ASP A 7 6.20 13.16 -9.11
N GLY A 8 6.41 11.92 -8.65
CA GLY A 8 5.32 10.99 -8.40
C GLY A 8 4.51 11.43 -7.18
N VAL A 9 3.24 11.04 -7.16
CA VAL A 9 2.31 11.36 -6.09
C VAL A 9 1.63 10.09 -5.56
N PHE A 10 0.82 10.23 -4.53
CA PHE A 10 -0.01 9.13 -4.03
C PHE A 10 -0.84 8.51 -5.17
N GLY A 11 -0.58 7.24 -5.46
CA GLY A 11 -1.27 6.46 -6.48
C GLY A 11 -0.75 6.63 -7.91
N TYR A 12 0.11 7.63 -8.19
CA TYR A 12 0.53 7.95 -9.56
C TYR A 12 2.04 8.13 -9.65
N GLY A 13 2.65 7.53 -10.68
CA GLY A 13 4.05 7.78 -11.01
C GLY A 13 4.25 9.17 -11.62
N GLY A 14 5.46 9.68 -11.55
CA GLY A 14 5.84 10.93 -12.20
C GLY A 14 5.89 10.79 -13.72
N ASP A 15 5.42 11.79 -14.44
CA ASP A 15 5.47 11.84 -15.90
C ASP A 15 6.67 12.63 -16.42
N VAL A 16 7.14 12.26 -17.61
CA VAL A 16 8.16 13.01 -18.36
C VAL A 16 7.55 14.32 -18.87
N ARG A 17 8.33 15.41 -18.86
CA ARG A 17 7.84 16.75 -19.22
C ARG A 17 8.05 17.14 -20.68
N ASP A 18 9.05 16.60 -21.36
CA ASP A 18 9.31 16.85 -22.77
C ASP A 18 9.66 15.56 -23.55
N ASN A 19 9.67 15.64 -24.88
CA ASN A 19 9.77 14.50 -25.82
C ASN A 19 11.16 13.80 -25.87
N GLY A 20 11.94 13.78 -24.78
CA GLY A 20 13.23 13.10 -24.73
C GLY A 20 13.14 11.60 -24.44
N ILE A 21 14.29 10.91 -24.46
CA ILE A 21 14.41 9.49 -24.12
C ILE A 21 14.52 9.37 -22.59
N ALA A 22 13.39 9.56 -21.91
CA ALA A 22 13.32 9.52 -20.44
C ALA A 22 12.30 8.47 -19.95
N GLY A 23 12.61 7.84 -18.81
CA GLY A 23 11.72 6.92 -18.13
C GLY A 23 10.71 7.63 -17.22
N GLY A 24 9.43 7.27 -17.34
CA GLY A 24 8.40 7.62 -16.35
C GLY A 24 8.67 6.98 -14.98
N GLY A 25 8.12 7.57 -13.93
CA GLY A 25 8.20 7.05 -12.57
C GLY A 25 7.20 5.92 -12.31
N GLY A 26 7.53 5.02 -11.38
CA GLY A 26 6.62 3.96 -10.95
C GLY A 26 5.50 4.48 -10.05
N CYS A 27 4.29 3.94 -10.19
CA CYS A 27 3.17 4.23 -9.31
C CYS A 27 3.25 3.46 -7.98
N GLY A 28 2.44 3.85 -7.00
CA GLY A 28 2.39 3.20 -5.70
C GLY A 28 1.76 4.08 -4.64
N TYR A 29 1.86 3.65 -3.38
CA TYR A 29 1.45 4.46 -2.24
C TYR A 29 2.26 5.76 -2.15
N PHE A 30 3.58 5.66 -2.38
CA PHE A 30 4.40 6.81 -2.75
C PHE A 30 4.82 6.61 -4.20
N GLY A 31 4.40 7.52 -5.09
CA GLY A 31 4.80 7.51 -6.48
C GLY A 31 6.27 7.91 -6.64
N GLY A 32 6.99 7.21 -7.51
CA GLY A 32 8.35 7.57 -7.91
C GLY A 32 8.35 8.73 -8.91
N GLY A 33 9.35 9.61 -8.85
CA GLY A 33 9.54 10.68 -9.84
C GLY A 33 10.05 10.17 -11.19
N SER A 34 9.84 10.95 -12.25
CA SER A 34 10.39 10.66 -13.58
C SER A 34 11.83 11.12 -13.76
N GLY A 35 12.48 10.57 -14.80
CA GLY A 35 13.78 11.02 -15.28
C GLY A 35 13.74 12.40 -15.94
N ASP A 36 14.93 12.97 -16.15
CA ASP A 36 15.14 14.27 -16.81
C ASP A 36 15.28 14.15 -18.32
N ASP A 37 14.99 15.23 -19.05
CA ASP A 37 15.29 15.32 -20.48
C ASP A 37 16.67 15.97 -20.67
N GLY A 38 17.63 15.18 -21.16
CA GLY A 38 18.90 15.68 -21.68
C GLY A 38 19.08 15.21 -23.12
N TYR A 39 19.51 16.11 -24.01
CA TYR A 39 19.91 15.72 -25.37
C TYR A 39 20.98 14.61 -25.28
N ASP A 40 20.72 13.48 -25.94
CA ASP A 40 21.57 12.28 -25.92
C ASP A 40 21.84 11.70 -24.52
N VAL A 41 20.99 11.98 -23.52
CA VAL A 41 21.06 11.41 -22.17
C VAL A 41 19.87 10.49 -21.96
N VAL A 42 20.13 9.21 -21.68
CA VAL A 42 19.11 8.26 -21.24
C VAL A 42 18.90 8.45 -19.74
N THR A 43 17.66 8.72 -19.33
CA THR A 43 17.31 8.83 -17.90
C THR A 43 16.28 7.78 -17.51
N ALA A 44 16.31 7.41 -16.23
CA ALA A 44 15.39 6.44 -15.65
C ALA A 44 14.51 7.11 -14.59
N GLY A 45 13.25 6.71 -14.53
CA GLY A 45 12.36 7.08 -13.43
C GLY A 45 12.64 6.25 -12.18
N ALA A 46 12.28 6.80 -11.02
CA ALA A 46 12.33 6.08 -9.77
C ALA A 46 11.14 5.11 -9.64
N GLY A 47 11.34 3.99 -8.96
CA GLY A 47 10.24 3.09 -8.59
C GLY A 47 9.30 3.73 -7.56
N GLY A 48 8.02 3.41 -7.64
CA GLY A 48 7.06 3.69 -6.56
C GLY A 48 7.12 2.61 -5.48
N SER A 49 6.43 2.84 -4.37
CA SER A 49 6.44 1.92 -3.24
C SER A 49 5.07 1.31 -2.94
N SER A 50 5.03 0.09 -2.44
CA SER A 50 3.82 -0.52 -1.87
C SER A 50 3.61 -0.10 -0.40
N PHE A 51 2.37 -0.20 0.06
CA PHE A 51 2.01 0.05 1.46
C PHE A 51 0.94 -0.96 1.90
N VAL A 52 1.09 -1.47 3.12
CA VAL A 52 0.14 -2.39 3.76
C VAL A 52 -0.27 -1.79 5.10
N SER A 53 -1.57 -1.47 5.21
CA SER A 53 -2.16 -0.94 6.43
C SER A 53 -2.07 -1.96 7.57
N GLY A 54 -1.56 -1.54 8.73
CA GLY A 54 -1.38 -2.38 9.92
C GLY A 54 0.03 -2.95 10.10
N TYR A 55 0.95 -2.78 9.15
CA TYR A 55 2.34 -3.22 9.33
C TYR A 55 3.14 -2.21 10.15
N GLN A 56 3.66 -2.62 11.31
CA GLN A 56 4.20 -1.73 12.36
C GLN A 56 5.30 -0.76 11.89
N SER A 57 6.09 -1.14 10.90
CA SER A 57 7.20 -0.33 10.38
C SER A 57 6.78 0.68 9.31
N PHE A 58 5.51 0.69 8.89
CA PHE A 58 5.01 1.59 7.85
C PHE A 58 4.38 2.85 8.45
N LYS A 59 4.40 3.94 7.68
CA LYS A 59 3.74 5.19 8.02
C LYS A 59 2.71 5.55 6.96
N ALA A 60 1.49 5.80 7.38
CA ALA A 60 0.42 6.24 6.49
C ALA A 60 0.55 7.74 6.16
N ILE A 61 0.08 8.13 4.98
CA ILE A 61 -0.12 9.53 4.60
C ILE A 61 -1.37 10.06 5.31
N ASP A 62 -1.27 11.26 5.87
CA ASP A 62 -2.43 11.99 6.37
C ASP A 62 -3.34 12.34 5.19
N PRO A 63 -4.62 11.91 5.21
CA PRO A 63 -5.53 12.08 4.09
C PRO A 63 -5.80 13.55 3.75
N SER A 64 -5.64 14.47 4.71
CA SER A 64 -5.74 15.90 4.45
C SER A 64 -4.63 16.45 3.56
N SER A 65 -3.53 15.71 3.40
CA SER A 65 -2.34 16.12 2.65
C SER A 65 -2.14 15.41 1.31
N ILE A 66 -3.04 14.51 0.89
CA ILE A 66 -2.88 13.71 -0.35
C ILE A 66 -2.74 14.58 -1.61
N SER A 67 -3.36 15.76 -1.62
CA SER A 67 -3.25 16.74 -2.72
C SER A 67 -2.11 17.76 -2.53
N GLU A 68 -1.43 17.73 -1.38
CA GLU A 68 -0.29 18.61 -1.11
C GLU A 68 0.97 18.04 -1.78
N LYS A 69 1.89 18.93 -2.19
CA LYS A 69 3.19 18.52 -2.75
C LYS A 69 4.04 17.74 -1.73
N ASN A 70 3.90 18.06 -0.45
CA ASN A 70 4.60 17.40 0.64
C ASN A 70 3.58 16.71 1.54
N TYR A 71 3.59 15.38 1.56
CA TYR A 71 2.71 14.62 2.44
C TYR A 71 3.03 14.85 3.90
N LYS A 72 1.99 15.03 4.71
CA LYS A 72 2.08 14.91 6.16
C LYS A 72 2.02 13.43 6.49
N MET A 73 3.00 12.95 7.23
CA MET A 73 3.09 11.54 7.63
C MET A 73 2.43 11.34 8.98
N LEU A 74 1.57 10.33 9.08
CA LEU A 74 1.04 9.87 10.36
C LEU A 74 2.11 9.08 11.11
N ASN A 75 2.05 9.13 12.45
CA ASN A 75 2.90 8.31 13.32
C ASN A 75 2.30 6.91 13.57
N ASN A 76 1.55 6.39 12.61
CA ASN A 76 0.99 5.03 12.64
C ASN A 76 0.91 4.44 11.23
N SER A 77 0.66 3.15 11.16
CA SER A 77 0.57 2.37 9.93
C SER A 77 -0.88 2.18 9.44
N PHE A 78 -1.86 2.91 9.98
CA PHE A 78 -3.27 2.67 9.69
C PHE A 78 -3.75 3.58 8.58
N HIS A 79 -4.15 2.98 7.46
CA HIS A 79 -4.72 3.73 6.36
C HIS A 79 -6.07 4.36 6.76
N PRO A 80 -6.36 5.60 6.35
CA PRO A 80 -7.63 6.27 6.64
C PRO A 80 -8.89 5.57 6.14
N SER A 81 -8.77 4.57 5.26
CA SER A 81 -9.90 3.74 4.84
C SER A 81 -10.48 2.89 5.97
N GLY A 82 -9.77 2.75 7.10
CA GLY A 82 -10.19 1.95 8.25
C GLY A 82 -9.94 0.45 8.10
N TYR A 83 -9.55 -0.01 6.90
CA TYR A 83 -9.17 -1.40 6.66
C TYR A 83 -7.67 -1.61 6.95
N TYR A 84 -7.37 -2.70 7.64
CA TYR A 84 -5.99 -3.11 7.93
C TYR A 84 -5.88 -4.63 7.92
N PHE A 85 -4.68 -5.11 7.64
CA PHE A 85 -4.37 -6.53 7.67
C PHE A 85 -3.82 -6.90 9.04
N THR A 86 -4.08 -8.13 9.46
CA THR A 86 -3.46 -8.75 10.63
C THR A 86 -2.54 -9.88 10.17
N ASN A 87 -1.56 -10.27 11.00
CA ASN A 87 -0.60 -11.33 10.69
C ASN A 87 0.16 -11.10 9.36
N ILE A 88 0.55 -9.86 9.11
CA ILE A 88 1.22 -9.43 7.88
C ILE A 88 2.64 -9.98 7.82
N VAL A 89 3.01 -10.58 6.69
CA VAL A 89 4.40 -10.91 6.34
C VAL A 89 4.80 -10.06 5.14
N VAL A 90 5.79 -9.18 5.33
CA VAL A 90 6.42 -8.43 4.24
C VAL A 90 7.73 -9.13 3.90
N ALA A 91 7.83 -9.66 2.69
CA ALA A 91 9.04 -10.27 2.15
C ALA A 91 9.78 -9.26 1.27
N ASP A 92 11.11 -9.24 1.37
CA ASP A 92 11.95 -8.49 0.44
C ASP A 92 12.23 -9.31 -0.83
N TYR A 93 12.96 -8.72 -1.77
CA TYR A 93 13.31 -9.36 -3.05
C TYR A 93 14.22 -10.59 -2.91
N SER A 94 14.82 -10.82 -1.74
CA SER A 94 15.74 -11.92 -1.49
C SER A 94 15.04 -13.19 -1.00
N VAL A 95 13.80 -13.07 -0.54
CA VAL A 95 13.01 -14.18 -0.01
C VAL A 95 12.13 -14.77 -1.11
N SER A 96 12.16 -16.10 -1.22
CA SER A 96 11.32 -16.85 -2.16
C SER A 96 9.89 -16.97 -1.65
N PHE A 97 8.89 -16.67 -2.48
CA PHE A 97 7.48 -16.81 -2.14
C PHE A 97 6.66 -17.43 -3.28
N PRO A 98 5.48 -18.01 -2.97
CA PRO A 98 4.57 -18.50 -4.00
C PRO A 98 4.08 -17.35 -4.87
N SER A 99 4.39 -17.41 -6.17
CA SER A 99 3.87 -16.49 -7.17
C SER A 99 2.36 -16.72 -7.32
N PRO A 100 1.55 -15.68 -7.56
CA PRO A 100 0.15 -15.82 -7.99
C PRO A 100 -0.03 -16.65 -9.27
N SER A 101 1.04 -16.82 -10.06
CA SER A 101 1.08 -17.68 -11.25
C SER A 101 1.26 -19.17 -10.94
N GLN A 102 1.19 -19.58 -9.67
CA GLN A 102 1.41 -20.95 -9.19
C GLN A 102 2.85 -21.47 -9.38
N SER A 103 3.82 -20.55 -9.46
CA SER A 103 5.26 -20.84 -9.43
C SER A 103 5.87 -20.31 -8.13
N THR A 104 7.19 -20.41 -7.97
CA THR A 104 7.92 -19.72 -6.89
C THR A 104 8.75 -18.60 -7.50
N GLU A 105 8.73 -17.42 -6.87
CA GLU A 105 9.48 -16.26 -7.34
C GLU A 105 10.26 -15.58 -6.19
N ASN A 106 11.37 -14.93 -6.54
CA ASN A 106 12.17 -14.11 -5.63
C ASN A 106 11.98 -12.65 -6.04
N GLY A 107 11.24 -11.90 -5.23
CA GLY A 107 10.68 -10.63 -5.68
C GLY A 107 9.66 -10.78 -6.82
N HIS A 108 8.93 -9.71 -7.12
CA HIS A 108 7.99 -9.67 -8.23
C HIS A 108 8.41 -8.59 -9.24
N ILE A 109 8.56 -8.97 -10.51
CA ILE A 109 8.83 -8.02 -11.61
C ILE A 109 7.51 -7.80 -12.37
N GLY A 110 7.05 -6.55 -12.42
CA GLY A 110 5.79 -6.18 -13.07
C GLY A 110 4.83 -5.51 -12.09
N ASN A 111 3.54 -5.81 -12.22
CA ASN A 111 2.50 -5.23 -11.36
C ASN A 111 2.61 -5.80 -9.95
N GLY A 112 2.59 -4.95 -8.91
CA GLY A 112 2.60 -5.44 -7.53
C GLY A 112 1.47 -6.44 -7.26
N VAL A 113 1.77 -7.53 -6.54
CA VAL A 113 0.80 -8.59 -6.23
C VAL A 113 0.62 -8.69 -4.73
N ILE A 114 -0.62 -8.88 -4.29
CA ILE A 114 -0.98 -9.23 -2.92
C ILE A 114 -1.62 -10.62 -2.92
N ALA A 115 -1.10 -11.53 -2.09
CA ALA A 115 -1.76 -12.79 -1.78
C ALA A 115 -2.57 -12.64 -0.48
N ILE A 116 -3.89 -12.74 -0.57
CA ILE A 116 -4.79 -12.69 0.60
C ILE A 116 -5.17 -14.12 0.99
N THR A 117 -4.72 -14.57 2.17
CA THR A 117 -5.15 -15.86 2.74
C THR A 117 -6.20 -15.63 3.80
N PHE A 118 -7.39 -16.18 3.62
CA PHE A 118 -8.45 -16.13 4.63
C PHE A 118 -8.19 -17.19 5.70
N LEU A 119 -7.75 -16.75 6.88
CA LEU A 119 -7.59 -17.61 8.05
C LEU A 119 -8.98 -17.79 8.69
N ASN A 120 -9.70 -18.82 8.26
CA ASN A 120 -11.06 -19.20 8.71
C ASN A 120 -12.22 -18.22 8.37
N PRO A 121 -13.15 -18.57 7.47
CA PRO A 121 -14.33 -17.76 7.16
C PRO A 121 -15.37 -17.68 8.29
N ASN A 122 -15.19 -18.42 9.39
CA ASN A 122 -16.20 -18.57 10.46
C ASN A 122 -16.30 -17.40 11.45
N TYR A 123 -15.53 -16.32 11.28
CA TYR A 123 -15.55 -15.15 12.18
C TYR A 123 -16.07 -13.85 11.54
N ALA A 124 -16.65 -13.90 10.34
CA ALA A 124 -17.33 -12.75 9.77
C ALA A 124 -18.75 -12.61 10.33
N THR A 125 -18.89 -12.33 11.63
CA THR A 125 -20.14 -11.76 12.17
C THR A 125 -20.01 -10.24 12.10
N CYS A 126 -20.58 -9.64 11.07
CA CYS A 126 -20.87 -8.23 11.06
C CYS A 126 -21.97 -7.98 12.10
N GLU A 127 -21.61 -7.60 13.33
CA GLU A 127 -22.58 -6.98 14.24
C GLU A 127 -22.85 -5.57 13.74
N ILE A 128 -23.86 -5.43 12.88
CA ILE A 128 -24.51 -4.15 12.66
C ILE A 128 -25.15 -3.79 14.01
N ALA A 129 -24.55 -2.82 14.71
CA ALA A 129 -25.13 -2.19 15.87
C ALA A 129 -26.39 -1.42 15.44
N VAL A 130 -27.54 -2.10 15.44
CA VAL A 130 -28.84 -1.44 15.41
C VAL A 130 -29.19 -1.07 16.87
N PRO A 131 -29.35 0.21 17.22
CA PRO A 131 -29.75 0.60 18.57
C PRO A 131 -31.22 0.27 18.75
N ILE A 132 -31.53 -0.91 19.30
CA ILE A 132 -32.88 -1.23 19.75
C ILE A 132 -32.89 -1.05 21.27
N PRO A 133 -33.62 -0.06 21.81
CA PRO A 133 -33.86 -0.01 23.24
C PRO A 133 -34.87 -1.12 23.59
N ILE A 134 -34.79 -1.62 24.83
CA ILE A 134 -35.80 -2.39 25.59
C ILE A 134 -35.35 -3.81 25.98
N THR A 135 -34.81 -3.86 27.21
CA THR A 135 -35.23 -4.76 28.31
C THR A 135 -34.69 -6.19 28.32
N TYR A 136 -33.68 -6.39 29.18
CA TYR A 136 -33.22 -7.62 29.86
C TYR A 136 -33.40 -8.96 29.14
N ILE A 137 -32.29 -9.51 28.63
CA ILE A 137 -32.07 -10.96 28.65
C ILE A 137 -30.73 -11.24 29.30
N LEU A 138 -30.79 -11.72 30.54
CA LEU A 138 -29.70 -12.34 31.28
C LEU A 138 -29.45 -13.73 30.65
N LEU A 139 -28.27 -13.98 30.09
CA LEU A 139 -27.82 -15.33 29.78
C LEU A 139 -26.38 -15.50 30.24
N GLY A 140 -26.24 -16.25 31.33
CA GLY A 140 -24.97 -16.51 32.01
C GLY A 140 -24.17 -17.65 31.38
N PHE A 141 -22.84 -17.45 31.46
CA PHE A 141 -21.70 -18.37 31.67
C PHE A 141 -21.56 -19.66 30.83
N ALA A 142 -20.34 -19.91 30.32
CA ALA A 142 -19.30 -20.67 31.04
C ALA A 142 -17.96 -20.63 30.28
N ILE A 143 -16.87 -20.33 31.00
CA ILE A 143 -15.50 -20.64 30.58
C ILE A 143 -15.24 -22.09 30.97
N SER A 144 -14.73 -22.91 30.06
CA SER A 144 -14.02 -24.14 30.42
C SER A 144 -12.58 -24.02 29.92
N VAL A 145 -11.68 -24.42 30.81
CA VAL A 145 -10.21 -24.26 30.83
C VAL A 145 -9.52 -24.49 29.50
#